data_AF-E3QVY9-F1
#
_entry.id   AF-E3QVY9-F1
#
_cell.length_a   1.000
_cell.length_b   1.000
_cell.length_c   1.000
_cell.angle_alpha   90.00
_cell.angle_beta   90.00
_cell.angle_gamma   90.00
#
_symmetry.space_group_name_H-M   'P 1'
#
loop_
_entity.id
_entity.type
_entity.pdbx_description
1 polymer ?
#
loop_
_entity_poly.entity_id
_entity_poly.type
_entity_poly.pdbx_seq_one_letter_code
_entity_poly.pdbx_strand_id
1 'polypeptide(L)'
;MSAAAPTTATPPVAFNRLKQIATDACQSAIGSAEFYDHAKTEGWNSQIISSVLKAVISESTPQGGSAPAYKFACNSTIVQHLVPTSSLNKSKGTAASTEEPSVSTSADPATATDGKPHVGRRGMHSATGAYWDEKKDGMWSYKYDGGEGKGMDVVIMLIWVAI
;
A
#
# COMPACT_ATOMS: atom_id res chain seq x y z
N MET A 1 -36.22 -17.12 1.83
CA MET A 1 -35.10 -16.96 2.79
C MET A 1 -34.39 -15.66 2.44
N SER A 2 -34.60 -14.60 3.24
CA SER A 2 -33.90 -13.32 3.03
C SER A 2 -32.52 -13.44 3.64
N ALA A 3 -31.46 -13.31 2.84
CA ALA A 3 -30.10 -13.23 3.36
C ALA A 3 -29.99 -11.93 4.18
N ALA A 4 -29.70 -12.05 5.48
CA ALA A 4 -29.34 -10.90 6.29
C ALA A 4 -28.05 -10.30 5.73
N ALA A 5 -28.01 -8.99 5.51
CA ALA A 5 -26.79 -8.31 5.13
C ALA A 5 -25.72 -8.55 6.21
N PRO A 6 -24.46 -8.86 5.85
CA PRO A 6 -23.41 -9.07 6.83
C PRO A 6 -23.24 -7.80 7.66
N THR A 7 -23.41 -7.91 8.97
CA THR A 7 -23.12 -6.82 9.92
C THR A 7 -21.62 -6.65 9.96
N THR A 8 -21.08 -5.73 9.16
CA THR A 8 -19.64 -5.41 9.20
C THR A 8 -19.28 -4.81 10.55
N ALA A 9 -18.32 -5.41 11.26
CA ALA A 9 -17.82 -4.90 12.54
C ALA A 9 -17.41 -3.42 12.43
N THR A 10 -17.84 -2.62 13.41
CA THR A 10 -17.45 -1.21 13.49
C THR A 10 -15.97 -1.12 13.89
N PRO A 11 -15.12 -0.40 13.14
CA PRO A 11 -13.72 -0.27 13.50
C PRO A 11 -13.58 0.56 14.80
N PRO A 12 -12.52 0.30 15.61
CA PRO A 12 -12.27 1.06 16.84
C PRO A 12 -11.87 2.52 16.58
N VAL A 13 -11.50 2.85 15.35
CA VAL A 13 -11.22 4.21 14.87
C VAL A 13 -12.08 4.44 13.62
N ALA A 14 -12.74 5.59 13.52
CA ALA A 14 -13.63 5.88 12.40
C ALA A 14 -12.92 5.79 11.03
N PHE A 15 -13.59 5.26 9.99
CA PHE A 15 -12.98 5.05 8.67
C PHE A 15 -12.36 6.30 8.06
N ASN A 16 -13.01 7.46 8.18
CA ASN A 16 -12.47 8.74 7.70
C ASN A 16 -11.15 9.08 8.38
N ARG A 17 -11.02 8.74 9.67
CA ARG A 17 -9.81 8.96 10.45
C ARG A 17 -8.72 7.96 10.12
N LEU A 18 -9.06 6.67 9.92
CA LEU A 18 -8.13 5.67 9.41
C LEU A 18 -7.53 6.08 8.06
N LYS A 19 -8.35 6.61 7.15
CA LYS A 19 -7.89 7.16 5.86
C LYS A 19 -6.89 8.29 6.05
N GLN A 20 -7.14 9.23 6.96
CA GLN A 20 -6.21 10.32 7.27
C GLN A 20 -4.89 9.79 7.83
N ILE A 21 -4.93 8.93 8.86
CA ILE A 21 -3.76 8.32 9.47
C ILE A 21 -2.88 7.61 8.41
N ALA A 22 -3.50 6.80 7.54
CA ALA A 22 -2.79 6.08 6.51
C ALA A 22 -2.19 7.03 5.44
N THR A 23 -2.92 8.08 5.07
CA THR A 23 -2.45 9.12 4.14
C THR A 23 -1.24 9.85 4.69
N ASP A 24 -1.31 10.30 5.94
CA ASP A 24 -0.24 11.03 6.60
C ASP A 24 1.01 10.14 6.79
N ALA A 25 0.82 8.86 7.14
CA ALA A 25 1.91 7.90 7.25
C ALA A 25 2.61 7.66 5.90
N CYS A 26 1.86 7.47 4.81
CA CYS A 26 2.42 7.36 3.47
C CYS A 26 3.13 8.64 3.05
N GLN A 27 2.53 9.81 3.25
CA GLN A 27 3.12 11.08 2.88
C GLN A 27 4.41 11.36 3.67
N SER A 28 4.47 10.98 4.95
CA SER A 28 5.68 11.11 5.75
C SER A 28 6.82 10.18 5.27
N ALA A 29 6.50 8.96 4.86
CA ALA A 29 7.51 7.97 4.45
C ALA A 29 8.02 8.18 3.02
N ILE A 30 7.12 8.45 2.08
CA ILE A 30 7.43 8.48 0.65
C ILE A 30 7.13 9.83 -0.01
N GLY A 31 6.66 10.84 0.74
CA GLY A 31 6.26 12.15 0.20
C GLY A 31 7.34 12.85 -0.59
N SER A 32 8.60 12.76 -0.13
CA SER A 32 9.78 13.34 -0.78
C SER A 32 10.45 12.43 -1.82
N ALA A 33 10.01 11.19 -1.99
CA ALA A 33 10.56 10.31 -3.01
C ALA A 33 10.09 10.76 -4.40
N GLU A 34 11.02 10.85 -5.35
CA GLU A 34 10.72 11.20 -6.75
C GLU A 34 10.36 9.96 -7.58
N PHE A 35 10.91 8.80 -7.22
CA PHE A 35 10.73 7.54 -7.92
C PHE A 35 10.79 6.37 -6.94
N TYR A 36 10.29 5.21 -7.36
CA TYR A 36 10.46 3.95 -6.65
C TYR A 36 11.95 3.60 -6.48
N ASP A 37 12.35 3.29 -5.25
CA ASP A 37 13.71 2.86 -4.91
C ASP A 37 13.63 1.59 -4.06
N HIS A 38 14.03 0.46 -4.64
CA HIS A 38 13.95 -0.85 -3.99
C HIS A 38 14.72 -0.86 -2.66
N ALA A 39 15.89 -0.21 -2.59
CA ALA A 39 16.73 -0.18 -1.40
C ALA A 39 16.08 0.56 -0.22
N LYS A 40 15.09 1.42 -0.49
CA LYS A 40 14.39 2.22 0.54
C LYS A 40 13.06 1.62 0.98
N THR A 41 12.51 0.65 0.23
CA THR A 41 11.18 0.09 0.50
C THR A 41 11.04 -0.53 1.88
N GLU A 42 12.10 -1.14 2.42
CA GLU A 42 12.10 -1.67 3.78
C GLU A 42 11.90 -0.54 4.81
N GLY A 43 12.67 0.54 4.69
CA GLY A 43 12.56 1.72 5.55
C GLY A 43 11.21 2.40 5.42
N TRP A 44 10.71 2.57 4.20
CA TRP A 44 9.39 3.15 3.93
C TRP A 44 8.26 2.33 4.55
N ASN A 45 8.23 1.01 4.34
CA ASN A 45 7.23 0.14 4.95
C ASN A 45 7.32 0.16 6.48
N SER A 46 8.53 0.10 7.05
CA SER A 46 8.73 0.14 8.49
C SER A 46 8.21 1.44 9.11
N GLN A 47 8.45 2.58 8.46
CA GLN A 47 7.95 3.89 8.89
C GLN A 47 6.42 3.98 8.79
N ILE A 48 5.82 3.51 7.70
CA ILE A 48 4.36 3.48 7.50
C ILE A 48 3.70 2.63 8.59
N ILE A 49 4.14 1.37 8.74
CA ILE A 49 3.58 0.41 9.70
C ILE A 49 3.66 0.98 11.12
N SER A 50 4.84 1.49 11.51
CA SER A 50 5.05 2.04 12.85
C SER A 50 4.16 3.26 13.11
N SER A 51 3.97 4.14 12.11
CA SER A 51 3.16 5.35 12.25
C SER A 51 1.69 5.03 12.37
N VAL A 52 1.18 4.13 11.52
CA VAL A 52 -0.22 3.66 11.57
C VAL A 52 -0.51 2.98 12.90
N LEU A 53 0.33 2.04 13.34
CA LEU A 53 0.12 1.32 14.60
C LEU A 53 0.11 2.27 15.80
N LYS A 54 1.05 3.22 15.89
CA LYS A 54 1.09 4.21 16.98
C LYS A 54 -0.21 5.03 17.05
N ALA A 55 -0.68 5.51 15.90
CA ALA A 55 -1.89 6.33 15.83
C ALA A 55 -3.15 5.54 16.23
N VAL A 56 -3.36 4.35 15.65
CA VAL A 56 -4.58 3.57 15.93
C VAL A 56 -4.62 3.05 17.37
N ILE A 57 -3.48 2.66 17.96
CA ILE A 57 -3.41 2.27 19.37
C ILE A 57 -3.77 3.46 20.27
N SER A 58 -3.21 4.64 19.99
CA SER A 58 -3.48 5.84 20.77
C SER A 58 -4.95 6.26 20.70
N GLU A 59 -5.57 6.21 19.52
CA GLU A 59 -6.95 6.68 19.32
C GLU A 59 -8.02 5.65 19.73
N SER A 60 -7.65 4.37 19.82
CA SER A 60 -8.56 3.29 20.26
C SER A 60 -8.46 2.95 21.75
N THR A 61 -7.48 3.50 22.47
CA THR A 61 -7.36 3.30 23.92
C THR A 61 -8.32 4.23 24.66
N PRO A 62 -9.31 3.72 25.43
CA PRO A 62 -10.26 4.56 26.16
C PRO A 62 -9.55 5.49 27.15
N GLN A 63 -10.09 6.70 27.36
CA GLN A 63 -9.59 7.60 28.40
C GLN A 63 -9.68 6.92 29.78
N GLY A 64 -8.55 6.82 30.48
CA GLY A 64 -8.46 6.13 31.78
C GLY A 64 -8.33 4.60 31.69
N GLY A 65 -8.26 4.02 30.48
CA GLY A 65 -7.97 2.61 30.29
C GLY A 65 -6.51 2.29 30.62
N SER A 66 -6.28 1.18 31.33
CA SER A 66 -4.93 0.68 31.66
C SER A 66 -4.29 -0.13 30.54
N ALA A 67 -5.08 -0.57 29.54
CA ALA A 67 -4.61 -1.37 28.40
C ALA A 67 -5.44 -1.11 27.12
N PRO A 68 -4.86 -1.35 25.92
CA PRO A 68 -5.61 -1.29 24.66
C PRO A 68 -6.74 -2.34 24.62
N ALA A 69 -7.92 -1.96 24.14
CA ALA A 69 -9.07 -2.86 24.01
C ALA A 69 -9.01 -3.79 22.77
N TYR A 70 -8.02 -3.57 21.91
CA TYR A 70 -7.84 -4.28 20.64
C TYR A 70 -6.36 -4.60 20.41
N LYS A 71 -6.11 -5.75 19.78
CA LYS A 71 -4.85 -6.05 19.10
C LYS A 71 -4.93 -5.56 17.67
N PHE A 72 -3.81 -5.06 17.14
CA PHE A 72 -3.72 -4.56 15.77
C PHE A 72 -2.64 -5.28 14.99
N ALA A 73 -2.92 -5.56 13.71
CA ALA A 73 -1.92 -5.96 12.74
C ALA A 73 -1.99 -5.00 11.53
N CYS A 74 -0.84 -4.52 11.07
CA CYS A 74 -0.74 -3.62 9.93
C CYS A 74 0.20 -4.23 8.89
N ASN A 75 -0.33 -4.49 7.69
CA ASN A 75 0.44 -4.86 6.51
C ASN A 75 0.57 -3.62 5.60
N SER A 76 1.78 -3.38 5.09
CA SER A 76 2.05 -2.34 4.09
C SER A 76 2.80 -2.99 2.93
N THR A 77 2.30 -2.76 1.71
CA THR A 77 2.88 -3.30 0.47
C THR A 77 3.15 -2.14 -0.49
N ILE A 78 4.39 -2.02 -0.96
CA ILE A 78 4.80 -1.04 -1.98
C ILE A 78 5.04 -1.80 -3.28
N VAL A 79 4.36 -1.39 -4.35
CA VAL A 79 4.40 -2.06 -5.66
C VAL A 79 4.96 -1.10 -6.69
N GLN A 80 6.07 -1.47 -7.32
CA GLN A 80 6.59 -0.72 -8.46
C GLN A 80 5.67 -0.89 -9.67
N HIS A 81 5.40 0.23 -10.36
CA HIS A 81 4.74 0.18 -11.67
C HIS A 81 5.68 -0.44 -12.72
N LEU A 82 5.13 -0.93 -13.83
CA LEU A 82 5.97 -1.40 -14.94
C LEU A 82 6.73 -0.20 -15.51
N VAL A 83 8.04 -0.30 -15.50
CA VAL A 83 8.90 0.61 -16.24
C VAL A 83 8.98 0.08 -17.68
N PRO A 84 8.76 0.91 -18.72
CA PRO A 84 9.06 0.50 -20.09
C PRO A 84 10.53 0.05 -20.19
N THR A 85 10.79 -1.10 -20.81
CA THR A 85 12.14 -1.68 -20.99
C THR A 85 13.16 -0.71 -21.59
N SER A 86 12.70 0.28 -22.36
CA SER A 86 13.53 1.38 -22.89
C SER A 86 14.13 2.30 -21.81
N SER A 87 13.53 2.37 -20.62
CA SER A 87 13.98 3.24 -19.51
C SER A 87 14.88 2.50 -18.50
N LEU A 88 14.94 1.17 -18.58
CA LEU A 88 15.84 0.33 -17.78
C LEU A 88 17.31 0.48 -18.20
N ASN A 89 17.58 1.03 -19.39
CA ASN A 89 18.92 1.25 -19.94
C ASN A 89 19.53 2.63 -19.64
N LYS A 90 19.01 3.41 -18.68
CA LYS A 90 19.79 4.54 -18.13
C LYS A 90 20.88 3.97 -17.22
N SER A 91 21.91 3.46 -17.88
CA SER A 91 23.06 2.77 -17.33
C SER A 91 23.69 3.55 -16.17
N LYS A 92 23.64 2.94 -14.99
CA LYS A 92 24.65 3.16 -13.95
C LYS A 92 25.96 2.71 -14.59
N GLY A 93 26.86 3.67 -14.86
CA GLY A 93 28.09 3.41 -15.60
C GLY A 93 28.97 2.38 -14.91
N THR A 94 29.03 1.18 -15.49
CA THR A 94 30.15 0.24 -15.35
C THR A 94 30.21 -0.64 -16.60
N ALA A 95 31.41 -0.84 -17.13
CA ALA A 95 31.71 -1.45 -18.42
C ALA A 95 31.59 -3.00 -18.42
N ALA A 96 31.34 -3.54 -19.63
CA ALA A 96 31.58 -4.92 -20.13
C ALA A 96 30.64 -6.04 -19.61
N SER A 97 30.08 -6.98 -20.39
CA SER A 97 30.10 -7.33 -21.82
C SER A 97 28.89 -8.24 -22.16
N THR A 98 28.33 -8.03 -23.36
CA THR A 98 27.77 -8.97 -24.35
C THR A 98 27.01 -10.24 -23.90
N GLU A 99 25.67 -10.22 -24.02
CA GLU A 99 24.85 -11.21 -24.76
C GLU A 99 23.36 -10.77 -24.76
N GLU A 100 22.76 -10.63 -25.94
CA GLU A 100 21.36 -10.20 -26.13
C GLU A 100 20.36 -11.36 -26.03
N PRO A 101 19.15 -11.09 -25.53
CA PRO A 101 17.95 -11.53 -26.20
C PRO A 101 17.18 -10.29 -26.68
N SER A 102 17.14 -10.09 -27.99
CA SER A 102 16.39 -9.01 -28.62
C SER A 102 14.88 -9.28 -28.50
N VAL A 103 14.19 -8.46 -27.71
CA VAL A 103 12.74 -8.27 -27.83
C VAL A 103 12.51 -6.88 -28.38
N SER A 104 12.09 -6.81 -29.65
CA SER A 104 11.70 -5.56 -30.29
C SER A 104 10.51 -4.96 -29.54
N THR A 105 10.77 -3.93 -28.75
CA THR A 105 9.74 -3.05 -28.20
C THR A 105 9.97 -1.65 -28.76
N SER A 106 8.93 -1.11 -29.40
CA SER A 106 8.93 0.18 -30.07
C SER A 106 9.39 1.30 -29.12
N ALA A 107 10.17 2.25 -29.64
CA ALA A 107 10.74 3.37 -28.89
C ALA A 107 9.70 4.43 -28.45
N ASP A 108 8.42 4.19 -28.68
CA ASP A 108 7.33 5.10 -28.34
C ASP A 108 6.85 4.89 -26.90
N PRO A 109 6.49 5.97 -26.18
CA PRO A 109 5.87 5.85 -24.87
C PRO A 109 4.57 5.04 -24.99
N ALA A 110 4.39 4.06 -24.10
CA ALA A 110 3.21 3.21 -24.09
C ALA A 110 1.93 4.06 -23.86
N THR A 111 1.19 4.28 -24.93
CA THR A 111 -0.12 4.92 -24.91
C THR A 111 -1.21 3.87 -24.74
N ALA A 112 -2.16 4.09 -23.84
CA ALA A 112 -3.36 3.28 -23.76
C ALA A 112 -4.20 3.42 -25.05
N THR A 113 -5.25 2.60 -25.20
CA THR A 113 -6.17 2.65 -26.34
C THR A 113 -6.93 3.99 -26.47
N ASP A 114 -6.84 4.85 -25.44
CA ASP A 114 -7.36 6.22 -25.41
C ASP A 114 -6.29 7.29 -25.73
N GLY A 115 -5.07 6.90 -26.09
CA GLY A 115 -3.97 7.80 -26.43
C GLY A 115 -3.31 8.49 -25.24
N LYS A 116 -3.68 8.19 -23.99
CA LYS A 116 -3.07 8.80 -22.80
C LYS A 116 -1.81 8.06 -22.36
N PRO A 117 -0.84 8.77 -21.75
CA PRO A 117 0.30 8.12 -21.11
C PRO A 117 -0.20 7.12 -20.06
N HIS A 118 0.06 5.84 -20.27
CA HIS A 118 -0.34 4.79 -19.34
C HIS A 118 0.90 4.13 -18.76
N VAL A 119 1.08 4.27 -17.45
CA VAL A 119 2.08 3.49 -16.74
C VAL A 119 1.54 2.06 -16.66
N GLY A 120 2.20 1.10 -17.30
CA GLY A 120 1.77 -0.29 -17.24
C GLY A 120 1.68 -0.73 -15.78
N ARG A 121 0.50 -1.14 -15.30
CA ARG A 121 0.35 -1.65 -13.94
C ARG A 121 0.51 -3.16 -13.96
N ARG A 122 1.33 -3.72 -13.07
CA ARG A 122 1.27 -5.16 -12.78
C ARG A 122 -0.08 -5.43 -12.12
N GLY A 123 -0.81 -6.43 -12.61
CA GLY A 123 -2.01 -6.90 -11.92
C GLY A 123 -1.62 -7.47 -10.55
N MET A 124 -2.21 -6.96 -9.48
CA MET A 124 -2.06 -7.50 -8.13
C MET A 124 -3.46 -7.67 -7.52
N HIS A 125 -3.80 -8.90 -7.14
CA HIS A 125 -5.02 -9.22 -6.42
C HIS A 125 -4.63 -9.69 -5.01
N SER A 126 -5.27 -9.12 -3.99
CA SER A 126 -5.08 -9.51 -2.60
C SER A 126 -6.45 -9.81 -1.99
N ALA A 127 -6.52 -10.91 -1.26
CA ALA A 127 -7.70 -11.34 -0.51
C ALA A 127 -7.26 -11.80 0.88
N THR A 128 -8.07 -11.54 1.90
CA THR A 128 -7.83 -11.99 3.27
C THR A 128 -9.11 -12.62 3.81
N GLY A 129 -8.98 -13.81 4.39
CA GLY A 129 -10.03 -14.49 5.13
C GLY A 129 -9.62 -14.65 6.59
N ALA A 130 -10.60 -14.71 7.48
CA ALA A 130 -10.35 -14.86 8.91
C ALA A 130 -11.45 -15.68 9.59
N TYR A 131 -11.10 -16.31 10.71
CA TYR A 131 -12.03 -16.97 11.61
C TYR A 131 -11.97 -16.22 12.95
N TRP A 132 -12.96 -15.35 13.20
CA TRP A 132 -12.95 -14.37 14.29
C TRP A 132 -14.37 -13.98 14.73
N ASP A 133 -14.52 -13.06 15.69
CA ASP A 133 -15.83 -12.51 16.07
C ASP A 133 -16.30 -11.49 15.03
N GLU A 134 -17.25 -11.87 14.17
CA GLU A 134 -17.79 -11.02 13.09
C GLU A 134 -18.38 -9.68 13.56
N LYS A 135 -18.72 -9.54 14.85
CA LYS A 135 -19.30 -8.31 15.40
C LYS A 135 -18.26 -7.34 15.92
N LYS A 136 -17.05 -7.81 16.23
CA LYS A 136 -16.02 -7.03 16.94
C LYS A 136 -14.72 -6.92 16.16
N ASP A 137 -14.37 -7.96 15.41
CA ASP A 137 -13.12 -8.09 14.70
C ASP A 137 -13.32 -7.73 13.23
N GLY A 138 -12.28 -7.18 12.62
CA GLY A 138 -12.41 -6.74 11.24
C GLY A 138 -11.11 -6.31 10.60
N MET A 139 -11.24 -5.96 9.33
CA MET A 139 -10.15 -5.43 8.53
C MET A 139 -10.58 -4.22 7.71
N TRP A 140 -9.61 -3.40 7.38
CA TRP A 140 -9.76 -2.27 6.50
C TRP A 140 -8.55 -2.19 5.57
N SER A 141 -8.81 -1.94 4.28
CA SER A 141 -7.77 -1.78 3.26
C SER A 141 -7.82 -0.39 2.67
N TYR A 142 -6.65 0.16 2.36
CA TYR A 142 -6.47 1.49 1.79
C TYR A 142 -5.39 1.47 0.72
N LYS A 143 -5.69 2.05 -0.44
CA LYS A 143 -4.71 2.34 -1.47
C LYS A 143 -4.36 3.82 -1.41
N TYR A 144 -3.06 4.13 -1.31
CA TYR A 144 -2.55 5.48 -1.33
C TYR A 144 -2.24 5.92 -2.77
N ASP A 145 -2.91 6.97 -3.24
CA ASP A 145 -2.80 7.44 -4.61
C ASP A 145 -1.56 8.34 -4.84
N GLY A 146 -0.98 8.92 -3.79
CA GLY A 146 0.17 9.83 -3.91
C GLY A 146 1.51 9.17 -4.31
N GLY A 147 1.50 7.86 -4.51
CA GLY A 147 2.61 7.12 -5.12
C GLY A 147 2.53 7.08 -6.65
N GLU A 148 1.36 7.32 -7.25
CA GLU A 148 1.13 7.04 -8.67
C GLU A 148 2.09 7.80 -9.59
N GLY A 149 2.25 9.10 -9.36
CA GLY A 149 3.19 9.94 -10.11
C GLY A 149 4.68 9.61 -9.88
N LYS A 150 4.98 8.73 -8.92
CA LYS A 150 6.34 8.28 -8.54
C LYS A 150 6.65 6.88 -9.06
N GLY A 151 5.75 6.30 -9.86
CA GLY A 151 5.91 4.96 -10.43
C GLY A 151 5.73 3.84 -9.39
N MET A 152 4.94 4.06 -8.34
CA MET A 152 4.64 3.03 -7.34
C MET A 152 3.26 3.18 -6.71
N ASP A 153 2.66 2.08 -6.31
CA ASP A 153 1.46 2.07 -5.47
C ASP A 153 1.81 1.67 -4.04
N VAL A 154 1.10 2.21 -3.05
CA VAL A 154 1.18 1.74 -1.66
C VAL A 154 -0.20 1.25 -1.23
N VAL A 155 -0.26 0.01 -0.73
CA VAL A 155 -1.47 -0.61 -0.19
C VAL A 155 -1.25 -0.92 1.28
N ILE A 156 -2.15 -0.45 2.13
CA ILE A 156 -2.15 -0.68 3.57
C ILE A 156 -3.38 -1.53 3.91
N MET A 157 -3.16 -2.56 4.74
CA MET A 157 -4.23 -3.35 5.34
C MET A 157 -4.07 -3.32 6.86
N LEU A 158 -5.11 -2.87 7.56
CA LEU A 158 -5.20 -2.87 9.02
C LEU A 158 -6.21 -3.94 9.44
N ILE A 159 -5.82 -4.77 10.41
CA ILE A 159 -6.69 -5.73 11.09
C ILE A 159 -6.79 -5.31 12.55
N TRP A 160 -7.98 -5.39 13.13
CA TRP A 160 -8.21 -5.24 14.56
C TRP A 160 -8.91 -6.49 15.12
N VAL A 161 -8.51 -6.90 16.31
CA VAL A 161 -9.08 -8.03 17.04
C VAL A 161 -9.37 -7.57 18.46
N ALA A 162 -10.63 -7.61 18.87
CA ALA A 162 -11.05 -7.25 20.22
C ALA A 162 -10.48 -8.24 21.26
N ILE A 163 -10.22 -7.74 22.46
CA ILE A 163 -9.72 -8.53 23.61
C ILE A 163 -10.88 -8.90 24.53
#